data_AF-G0PGW4-F1
#
_entry.id   AF-G0PGW4-F1
#
_cell.length_a   1.000
_cell.length_b   1.000
_cell.length_c   1.000
_cell.angle_alpha   90.00
_cell.angle_beta   90.00
_cell.angle_gamma   90.00
#
_symmetry.space_group_name_H-M   'P 1'
#
loop_
_entity.id
_entity.type
_entity.pdbx_description
1 polymer ?
#
loop_
_entity_poly.entity_id
_entity_poly.type
_entity_poly.pdbx_seq_one_letter_code
_entity_poly.pdbx_strand_id
1 'polypeptide(L)'
;MKNRWIPSVFFVVLVFMSPVSSQNTTEASTDACDSDKCLMMVAEIGPIIKTHETVKPKAEVLKKMNDLCTDIKKCFKAATCKKGKHTYESMRDACEYLELMTGNVQPCLKKFYAAVYHDKYNCTQNKEYLTDDLPKRRESYTLGRFCFFEVIQKECSSETVAILSSNFNYDNLINVLTTLPGGLQDNCNRVHHSFNKLQCEALEESIVEKEKKIDWIDAHTNDTELVEFLQLFEDAEV
;
A
#
# COMPACT_ATOMS: atom_id res chain seq x y z
N MET A 1 9.87 24.10 -12.07
CA MET A 1 10.09 22.68 -12.39
C MET A 1 11.28 22.17 -11.57
N LYS A 2 11.02 21.53 -10.44
CA LYS A 2 12.02 20.80 -9.65
C LYS A 2 11.40 19.44 -9.34
N ASN A 3 11.96 18.39 -9.94
CA ASN A 3 11.61 17.00 -9.65
C ASN A 3 11.84 16.71 -8.17
N ARG A 4 10.75 16.64 -7.40
CA ARG A 4 10.77 16.18 -6.02
C ARG A 4 10.73 14.65 -6.08
N TRP A 5 11.91 14.04 -5.94
CA TRP A 5 12.05 12.59 -5.83
C TRP A 5 11.30 12.12 -4.59
N ILE A 6 10.19 11.40 -4.78
CA ILE A 6 9.50 10.68 -3.71
C ILE A 6 10.37 9.44 -3.41
N PRO A 7 10.93 9.28 -2.21
CA PRO A 7 11.68 8.08 -1.90
C PRO A 7 10.70 6.91 -1.78
N SER A 8 10.86 5.91 -2.66
CA SER A 8 10.19 4.61 -2.53
C SER A 8 10.43 4.05 -1.12
N VAL A 9 9.41 3.37 -0.57
CA VAL A 9 9.32 2.81 0.79
C VAL A 9 10.57 2.03 1.25
N PHE A 10 11.40 1.53 0.33
CA PHE A 10 12.69 0.90 0.62
C PHE A 10 13.75 1.82 1.27
N PHE A 11 13.66 3.15 1.15
CA PHE A 11 14.71 4.06 1.63
C PHE A 11 14.68 4.36 3.14
N VAL A 12 13.58 4.05 3.84
CA VAL A 12 13.46 4.32 5.29
C VAL A 12 14.40 3.41 6.12
N VAL A 13 14.96 2.37 5.53
CA VAL A 13 15.87 1.43 6.22
C VAL A 13 17.28 2.00 6.47
N LEU A 14 17.69 3.13 5.83
CA LEU A 14 19.11 3.52 5.81
C LEU A 14 19.51 4.85 6.49
N VAL A 15 18.59 5.62 7.11
CA VAL A 15 18.99 6.92 7.67
C VAL A 15 18.37 7.19 9.04
N PHE A 16 18.84 6.51 10.09
CA PHE A 16 18.88 7.05 11.46
C PHE A 16 19.99 6.37 12.28
N MET A 17 21.24 6.77 12.03
CA MET A 17 22.28 6.72 13.08
C MET A 17 22.47 8.15 13.58
N SER A 18 21.86 8.48 14.71
CA SER A 18 22.22 9.63 15.53
C SER A 18 22.47 9.13 16.96
N PRO A 19 23.48 9.67 17.66
CA PRO A 19 23.95 9.09 18.92
C PRO A 19 23.01 9.51 20.06
N VAL A 20 22.34 8.55 20.68
CA VAL A 20 21.64 8.76 21.96
C VAL A 20 22.63 8.49 23.09
N SER A 21 22.82 9.49 23.94
CA SER A 21 23.68 9.45 25.12
C SER A 21 23.14 8.48 26.17
N SER A 22 24.07 7.77 26.80
CA SER A 22 23.94 6.64 27.71
C SER A 22 23.18 6.92 29.01
N GLN A 23 22.31 5.97 29.41
CA GLN A 23 22.21 5.55 30.80
C GLN A 23 22.37 4.02 30.89
N ASN A 24 23.41 3.61 31.61
CA ASN A 24 23.78 2.23 31.89
C ASN A 24 22.65 1.45 32.58
N THR A 25 22.17 0.41 31.90
CA THR A 25 21.79 -0.85 32.55
C THR A 25 22.43 -1.99 31.75
N THR A 26 23.28 -2.73 32.44
CA THR A 26 24.01 -3.89 31.95
C THR A 26 23.06 -5.07 31.78
N GLU A 27 22.41 -5.13 30.61
CA GLU A 27 22.01 -6.38 29.98
C GLU A 27 22.46 -6.30 28.52
N ALA A 28 23.69 -6.75 28.25
CA ALA A 28 24.11 -7.07 26.90
C ALA A 28 23.32 -8.31 26.44
N SER A 29 22.07 -8.14 26.02
CA SER A 29 21.46 -9.09 25.11
C SER A 29 22.10 -8.88 23.75
N THR A 30 23.24 -9.53 23.54
CA THR A 30 23.71 -9.81 22.18
C THR A 30 22.70 -10.76 21.55
N ASP A 31 21.59 -10.21 21.04
CA ASP A 31 20.63 -10.88 20.16
C ASP A 31 21.33 -11.06 18.80
N ALA A 32 22.42 -11.84 18.80
CA ALA A 32 23.23 -12.15 17.64
C ALA A 32 22.35 -12.93 16.65
N CYS A 33 21.87 -12.22 15.63
CA CYS A 33 20.84 -12.72 14.73
C CYS A 33 21.51 -13.21 13.44
N ASP A 34 21.57 -14.53 13.23
CA ASP A 34 22.01 -15.17 11.97
C ASP A 34 20.94 -15.03 10.86
N SER A 35 20.42 -13.81 10.67
CA SER A 35 19.46 -13.47 9.62
C SER A 35 20.10 -12.75 8.43
N ASP A 36 21.39 -12.40 8.52
CA ASP A 36 22.08 -11.64 7.48
C ASP A 36 22.10 -12.38 6.14
N LYS A 37 22.24 -13.71 6.17
CA LYS A 37 22.09 -14.56 4.98
C LYS A 37 20.69 -14.47 4.34
N CYS A 38 19.64 -14.27 5.16
CA CYS A 38 18.27 -14.10 4.67
C CYS A 38 18.08 -12.71 4.05
N LEU A 39 18.75 -11.69 4.58
CA LEU A 39 18.72 -10.33 4.02
C LEU A 39 19.33 -10.25 2.63
N MET A 40 20.31 -11.11 2.31
CA MET A 40 20.86 -11.19 0.94
C MET A 40 19.79 -11.61 -0.09
N MET A 41 18.90 -12.54 0.27
CA MET A 41 17.78 -12.93 -0.60
C MET A 41 16.77 -11.80 -0.77
N VAL A 42 16.53 -11.02 0.29
CA VAL A 42 15.68 -9.81 0.25
C VAL A 42 16.29 -8.76 -0.69
N ALA A 43 17.60 -8.58 -0.63
CA ALA A 43 18.33 -7.67 -1.51
C ALA A 43 18.27 -8.11 -2.99
N GLU A 44 18.07 -9.40 -3.27
CA GLU A 44 17.87 -9.90 -4.64
C GLU A 44 16.45 -9.62 -5.15
N ILE A 45 15.41 -9.89 -4.35
CA ILE A 45 14.02 -9.76 -4.81
C ILE A 45 13.56 -8.29 -4.91
N GLY A 46 14.07 -7.41 -4.04
CA GLY A 46 13.66 -6.00 -3.97
C GLY A 46 13.75 -5.25 -5.32
N PRO A 47 14.89 -5.27 -6.02
CA PRO A 47 15.03 -4.65 -7.34
C PRO A 47 14.10 -5.25 -8.41
N ILE A 48 13.81 -6.55 -8.33
CA ILE A 48 12.89 -7.22 -9.26
C ILE A 48 11.47 -6.70 -9.06
N ILE A 49 10.98 -6.66 -7.81
CA ILE A 49 9.67 -6.08 -7.47
C ILE A 49 9.59 -4.64 -7.97
N LYS A 50 10.62 -3.83 -7.69
CA LYS A 50 10.66 -2.42 -8.10
C LYS A 50 10.53 -2.25 -9.62
N THR A 51 11.19 -3.09 -10.40
CA THR A 51 11.12 -3.04 -11.88
C THR A 51 9.72 -3.39 -12.40
N HIS A 52 8.93 -4.10 -11.59
CA HIS A 52 7.59 -4.57 -11.92
C HIS A 52 6.47 -3.85 -11.15
N GLU A 53 6.76 -2.75 -10.44
CA GLU A 53 5.75 -1.94 -9.77
C GLU A 53 4.67 -1.46 -10.75
N THR A 54 5.07 -1.04 -11.96
CA THR A 54 4.19 -0.47 -12.98
C THR A 54 3.93 -1.39 -14.18
N VAL A 55 4.59 -2.54 -14.25
CA VAL A 55 4.52 -3.46 -15.40
C VAL A 55 4.33 -4.88 -14.89
N LYS A 56 3.34 -5.58 -15.44
CA LYS A 56 3.05 -6.96 -15.06
C LYS A 56 4.29 -7.85 -15.30
N PRO A 57 4.76 -8.61 -14.29
CA PRO A 57 5.83 -9.57 -14.52
C PRO A 57 5.44 -10.62 -15.56
N LYS A 58 6.39 -10.96 -16.44
CA LYS A 58 6.25 -12.15 -17.28
C LYS A 58 6.30 -13.41 -16.41
N ALA A 59 5.79 -14.53 -16.94
CA ALA A 59 5.63 -15.77 -16.18
C ALA A 59 6.96 -16.28 -15.59
N GLU A 60 8.06 -16.19 -16.34
CA GLU A 60 9.39 -16.59 -15.89
C GLU A 60 9.92 -15.71 -14.74
N VAL A 61 9.63 -14.41 -14.79
CA VAL A 61 10.03 -13.47 -13.73
C VAL A 61 9.17 -13.67 -12.49
N LEU A 62 7.85 -13.82 -12.66
CA LEU A 62 6.93 -14.12 -11.57
C LEU A 62 7.31 -15.44 -10.87
N LYS A 63 7.68 -16.47 -11.65
CA LYS A 63 8.20 -17.72 -11.10
C LYS A 63 9.47 -17.48 -10.27
N LYS A 64 10.45 -16.75 -10.79
CA LYS A 64 11.67 -16.41 -10.05
C LYS A 64 11.36 -15.69 -8.73
N MET A 65 10.45 -14.72 -8.76
CA MET A 65 10.04 -13.98 -7.56
C MET A 65 9.39 -14.90 -6.52
N ASN A 66 8.50 -15.80 -6.96
CA ASN A 66 7.87 -16.79 -6.08
C ASN A 66 8.86 -17.80 -5.47
N ASP A 67 9.84 -18.24 -6.26
CA ASP A 67 10.92 -19.13 -5.79
C ASP A 67 11.75 -18.42 -4.69
N LEU A 68 12.20 -17.18 -4.94
CA LEU A 68 12.90 -16.35 -3.96
C LEU A 68 12.05 -16.11 -2.70
N CYS A 69 10.76 -15.82 -2.87
CA CYS A 69 9.84 -15.63 -1.76
C CYS A 69 9.70 -16.88 -0.89
N THR A 70 9.74 -18.06 -1.50
CA THR A 70 9.72 -19.34 -0.78
C THR A 70 10.98 -19.50 0.08
N ASP A 71 12.15 -19.18 -0.49
CA ASP A 71 13.43 -19.25 0.20
C ASP A 71 13.55 -18.23 1.34
N ILE A 72 13.12 -16.99 1.11
CA ILE A 72 13.07 -15.92 2.11
C ILE A 72 12.20 -16.35 3.29
N LYS A 73 10.97 -16.80 3.03
CA LYS A 73 10.04 -17.26 4.09
C LYS A 73 10.65 -18.41 4.89
N LYS A 74 11.29 -19.37 4.23
CA LYS A 74 11.94 -20.50 4.89
C LYS A 74 13.12 -20.04 5.75
N CYS A 75 13.94 -19.12 5.24
CA CYS A 75 15.13 -18.61 5.92
C CYS A 75 14.75 -17.85 7.20
N PHE A 76 13.86 -16.85 7.10
CA PHE A 76 13.45 -16.04 8.24
C PHE A 76 12.62 -16.82 9.26
N LYS A 77 11.83 -17.82 8.85
CA LYS A 77 11.14 -18.72 9.79
C LYS A 77 12.11 -19.49 10.70
N ALA A 78 13.32 -19.78 10.22
CA ALA A 78 14.37 -20.44 11.00
C ALA A 78 15.13 -19.47 11.92
N ALA A 79 15.03 -18.14 11.69
CA ALA A 79 15.64 -17.14 12.53
C ALA A 79 14.79 -16.90 13.78
N THR A 80 15.27 -17.34 14.95
CA THR A 80 14.51 -17.29 16.22
C THR A 80 14.69 -15.98 17.00
N CYS A 81 15.61 -15.10 16.58
CA CYS A 81 15.82 -13.76 17.15
C CYS A 81 14.61 -12.84 16.94
N LYS A 82 14.41 -11.85 17.83
CA LYS A 82 13.28 -10.89 17.72
C LYS A 82 13.31 -10.13 16.40
N LYS A 83 14.49 -9.65 15.98
CA LYS A 83 14.70 -8.99 14.69
C LYS A 83 14.34 -9.92 13.51
N GLY A 84 14.77 -11.18 13.56
CA GLY A 84 14.46 -12.18 12.54
C GLY A 84 12.96 -12.46 12.43
N LYS A 85 12.27 -12.62 13.56
CA LYS A 85 10.81 -12.82 13.61
C LYS A 85 10.03 -11.62 13.08
N HIS A 86 10.44 -10.40 13.44
CA HIS A 86 9.81 -9.19 12.92
C HIS A 86 9.98 -9.10 11.40
N THR A 87 11.19 -9.30 10.88
CA THR A 87 11.46 -9.30 9.43
C THR A 87 10.71 -10.43 8.72
N TYR A 88 10.57 -11.61 9.34
CA TYR A 88 9.77 -12.71 8.82
C TYR A 88 8.32 -12.28 8.54
N GLU A 89 7.67 -11.61 9.50
CA GLU A 89 6.26 -11.21 9.36
C GLU A 89 6.07 -10.23 8.19
N SER A 90 6.95 -9.22 8.07
CA SER A 90 6.92 -8.28 6.92
C SER A 90 7.19 -8.98 5.59
N MET A 91 8.21 -9.84 5.52
CA MET A 91 8.57 -10.53 4.28
C MET A 91 7.54 -11.59 3.89
N ARG A 92 6.94 -12.28 4.86
CA ARG A 92 5.85 -13.24 4.63
C ARG A 92 4.70 -12.56 3.93
N ASP A 93 4.23 -11.43 4.45
CA ASP A 93 3.11 -10.70 3.87
C ASP A 93 3.44 -10.18 2.46
N ALA A 94 4.61 -9.56 2.28
CA ALA A 94 5.03 -9.08 0.95
C ALA A 94 5.08 -10.21 -0.08
N CYS A 95 5.53 -11.39 0.33
CA CYS A 95 5.57 -12.58 -0.52
C CYS A 95 4.22 -13.26 -0.73
N GLU A 96 3.30 -13.16 0.23
CA GLU A 96 1.93 -13.66 0.12
C GLU A 96 1.10 -12.81 -0.86
N TYR A 97 1.33 -11.50 -0.85
CA TYR A 97 0.61 -10.52 -1.68
C TYR A 97 1.44 -10.01 -2.88
N LEU A 98 2.41 -10.81 -3.33
CA LEU A 98 3.39 -10.41 -4.35
C LEU A 98 2.75 -9.85 -5.63
N GLU A 99 1.70 -10.49 -6.14
CA GLU A 99 1.03 -10.02 -7.36
C GLU A 99 0.36 -8.64 -7.18
N LEU A 100 -0.14 -8.34 -5.98
CA LEU A 100 -0.70 -7.01 -5.66
C LEU A 100 0.39 -5.93 -5.57
N MET A 101 1.64 -6.32 -5.30
CA MET A 101 2.79 -5.40 -5.27
C MET A 101 3.36 -5.09 -6.66
N THR A 102 2.78 -5.64 -7.72
CA THR A 102 3.30 -5.53 -9.10
C THR A 102 2.20 -5.12 -10.08
N GLY A 103 2.57 -4.90 -11.34
CA GLY A 103 1.61 -4.77 -12.43
C GLY A 103 0.68 -3.57 -12.30
N ASN A 104 1.18 -2.47 -11.73
CA ASN A 104 0.48 -1.20 -11.58
C ASN A 104 -0.78 -1.28 -10.69
N VAL A 105 -0.87 -2.28 -9.81
CA VAL A 105 -2.01 -2.46 -8.92
C VAL A 105 -2.16 -1.30 -7.94
N GLN A 106 -1.09 -0.84 -7.28
CA GLN A 106 -1.17 0.28 -6.33
C GLN A 106 -1.63 1.59 -7.00
N PRO A 107 -1.06 2.03 -8.14
CA PRO A 107 -1.58 3.21 -8.85
C PRO A 107 -3.01 3.03 -9.35
N CYS A 108 -3.40 1.83 -9.79
CA CYS A 108 -4.79 1.54 -10.15
C CYS A 108 -5.74 1.71 -8.94
N LEU A 109 -5.33 1.22 -7.77
CA LEU A 109 -6.13 1.33 -6.56
C LEU A 109 -6.28 2.78 -6.10
N LYS A 110 -5.22 3.61 -6.22
CA LYS A 110 -5.33 5.07 -6.01
C LYS A 110 -6.38 5.72 -6.90
N LYS A 111 -6.43 5.34 -8.19
CA LYS A 111 -7.46 5.84 -9.10
C LYS A 111 -8.86 5.40 -8.70
N PHE A 112 -9.01 4.16 -8.22
CA PHE A 112 -10.28 3.70 -7.66
C PHE A 112 -10.70 4.57 -6.46
N TYR A 113 -9.79 4.85 -5.52
CA TYR A 113 -10.09 5.72 -4.38
C TYR A 113 -10.47 7.14 -4.79
N ALA A 114 -9.71 7.74 -5.72
CA ALA A 114 -10.07 9.04 -6.28
C ALA A 114 -11.47 9.01 -6.92
N ALA A 115 -11.80 7.96 -7.67
CA ALA A 115 -13.11 7.81 -8.27
C ALA A 115 -14.25 7.71 -7.23
N VAL A 116 -13.97 7.15 -6.04
CA VAL A 116 -14.91 7.12 -4.91
C VAL A 116 -15.04 8.51 -4.27
N TYR A 117 -13.92 9.20 -3.96
CA TYR A 117 -13.96 10.56 -3.40
C TYR A 117 -14.70 11.56 -4.30
N HIS A 118 -14.59 11.42 -5.61
CA HIS A 118 -15.23 12.33 -6.58
C HIS A 118 -16.64 11.87 -7.01
N ASP A 119 -17.20 10.84 -6.37
CA ASP A 119 -18.48 10.22 -6.77
C ASP A 119 -18.60 9.99 -8.28
N LYS A 120 -17.48 9.65 -8.93
CA LYS A 120 -17.35 9.63 -10.40
C LYS A 120 -18.26 8.59 -11.05
N TYR A 121 -18.61 7.55 -10.29
CA TYR A 121 -19.41 6.43 -10.77
C TYR A 121 -20.59 6.18 -9.83
N ASN A 122 -21.82 6.24 -10.37
CA ASN A 122 -23.03 6.07 -9.55
C ASN A 122 -23.06 4.77 -8.73
N CYS A 123 -22.36 3.71 -9.15
CA CYS A 123 -22.32 2.46 -8.40
C CYS A 123 -21.50 2.54 -7.09
N THR A 124 -20.61 3.54 -6.96
CA THR A 124 -19.83 3.75 -5.74
C THR A 124 -20.64 4.44 -4.66
N GLN A 125 -21.76 5.06 -5.04
CA GLN A 125 -22.69 5.70 -4.11
C GLN A 125 -23.28 4.67 -3.14
N ASN A 126 -23.46 5.07 -1.88
CA ASN A 126 -23.98 4.23 -0.79
C ASN A 126 -23.08 3.03 -0.44
N LYS A 127 -21.79 3.06 -0.80
CA LYS A 127 -20.81 2.06 -0.39
C LYS A 127 -19.71 2.74 0.42
N GLU A 128 -19.41 2.16 1.57
CA GLU A 128 -18.40 2.65 2.50
C GLU A 128 -17.03 2.05 2.14
N TYR A 129 -16.58 2.18 0.89
CA TYR A 129 -15.29 1.61 0.46
C TYR A 129 -14.08 2.19 1.20
N LEU A 130 -14.21 3.41 1.72
CA LEU A 130 -13.13 4.16 2.36
C LEU A 130 -13.31 4.30 3.88
N THR A 131 -14.39 3.76 4.49
CA THR A 131 -14.63 3.88 5.95
C THR A 131 -13.58 3.17 6.80
N ASP A 132 -13.15 3.76 7.90
CA ASP A 132 -12.23 3.11 8.85
C ASP A 132 -12.84 1.95 9.64
N ASP A 133 -14.16 1.76 9.57
CA ASP A 133 -14.84 0.55 10.04
C ASP A 133 -14.51 -0.64 9.11
N LEU A 134 -13.45 -1.38 9.44
CA LEU A 134 -12.94 -2.47 8.59
C LEU A 134 -14.00 -3.55 8.24
N PRO A 135 -14.88 -4.00 9.17
CA PRO A 135 -16.03 -4.84 8.83
C PRO A 135 -16.94 -4.26 7.75
N LYS A 136 -17.36 -2.99 7.87
CA LYS A 136 -18.19 -2.32 6.85
C LYS A 136 -17.45 -2.11 5.53
N ARG A 137 -16.16 -1.78 5.60
CA ARG A 137 -15.29 -1.68 4.42
C ARG A 137 -15.25 -3.01 3.67
N ARG A 138 -15.07 -4.13 4.40
CA ARG A 138 -15.09 -5.49 3.83
C ARG A 138 -16.44 -5.82 3.20
N GLU A 139 -17.54 -5.50 3.87
CA GLU A 139 -18.88 -5.68 3.31
C GLU A 139 -19.07 -4.86 2.02
N SER A 140 -18.61 -3.62 2.00
CA SER A 140 -18.70 -2.73 0.82
C SER A 140 -17.93 -3.30 -0.38
N TYR A 141 -16.73 -3.83 -0.18
CA TYR A 141 -16.01 -4.54 -1.23
C TYR A 141 -16.73 -5.83 -1.66
N THR A 142 -17.22 -6.61 -0.71
CA THR A 142 -17.87 -7.90 -1.01
C THR A 142 -19.16 -7.71 -1.82
N LEU A 143 -20.06 -6.84 -1.37
CA LEU A 143 -21.33 -6.53 -2.04
C LEU A 143 -21.13 -5.66 -3.27
N GLY A 144 -20.14 -4.78 -3.24
CA GLY A 144 -19.80 -3.84 -4.29
C GLY A 144 -18.78 -4.38 -5.29
N ARG A 145 -18.54 -5.69 -5.33
CA ARG A 145 -17.54 -6.32 -6.20
C ARG A 145 -17.69 -5.96 -7.67
N PHE A 146 -18.92 -5.97 -8.17
CA PHE A 146 -19.21 -5.58 -9.55
C PHE A 146 -18.87 -4.11 -9.82
N CYS A 147 -19.17 -3.22 -8.89
CA CYS A 147 -18.83 -1.82 -9.02
C CYS A 147 -17.31 -1.59 -9.02
N PHE A 148 -16.58 -2.27 -8.10
CA PHE A 148 -15.12 -2.20 -8.11
C PHE A 148 -14.55 -2.58 -9.48
N PHE A 149 -15.03 -3.68 -10.08
CA PHE A 149 -14.59 -4.11 -11.41
C PHE A 149 -14.99 -3.14 -12.52
N GLU A 150 -16.19 -2.56 -12.48
CA GLU A 150 -16.61 -1.54 -13.43
C GLU A 150 -15.68 -0.31 -13.40
N VAL A 151 -15.30 0.15 -12.21
CA VAL A 151 -14.40 1.31 -12.05
C VAL A 151 -13.00 0.98 -12.56
N ILE A 152 -12.38 -0.12 -12.12
CA ILE A 152 -11.00 -0.43 -12.56
C ILE A 152 -10.91 -0.73 -14.05
N GLN A 153 -11.97 -1.24 -14.69
CA GLN A 153 -12.03 -1.42 -16.15
C GLN A 153 -11.96 -0.09 -16.91
N LYS A 154 -12.43 1.00 -16.30
CA LYS A 154 -12.43 2.34 -16.89
C LYS A 154 -11.18 3.14 -16.53
N GLU A 155 -10.60 2.90 -15.36
CA GLU A 155 -9.49 3.69 -14.80
C GLU A 155 -8.10 3.08 -15.00
N CYS A 156 -8.03 1.75 -15.14
CA CYS A 156 -6.77 0.99 -15.12
C CYS A 156 -6.47 0.30 -16.45
N SER A 157 -5.22 -0.16 -16.62
CA SER A 157 -4.85 -0.93 -17.80
C SER A 157 -5.47 -2.32 -17.76
N SER A 158 -5.71 -2.92 -18.94
CA SER A 158 -6.24 -4.28 -19.06
C SER A 158 -5.37 -5.33 -18.35
N GLU A 159 -4.05 -5.13 -18.32
CA GLU A 159 -3.11 -6.00 -17.61
C GLU A 159 -3.33 -5.97 -16.10
N THR A 160 -3.50 -4.79 -15.51
CA THR A 160 -3.79 -4.62 -14.07
C THR A 160 -5.16 -5.17 -13.72
N VAL A 161 -6.16 -4.91 -14.58
CA VAL A 161 -7.51 -5.48 -14.43
C VAL A 161 -7.44 -7.00 -14.42
N ALA A 162 -6.65 -7.63 -15.29
CA ALA A 162 -6.49 -9.08 -15.32
C ALA A 162 -5.85 -9.63 -14.03
N ILE A 163 -4.95 -8.89 -13.38
CA ILE A 163 -4.40 -9.28 -12.06
C ILE A 163 -5.50 -9.22 -11.00
N LEU A 164 -6.21 -8.10 -10.90
CA LEU A 164 -7.21 -7.84 -9.86
C LEU A 164 -8.52 -8.61 -10.01
N SER A 165 -8.85 -9.05 -11.24
CA SER A 165 -10.11 -9.74 -11.52
C SER A 165 -10.08 -11.23 -11.15
N SER A 166 -8.92 -11.80 -10.81
CA SER A 166 -8.86 -13.18 -10.31
C SER A 166 -9.51 -13.24 -8.93
N ASN A 167 -10.30 -14.29 -8.65
CA ASN A 167 -10.94 -14.46 -7.33
C ASN A 167 -9.89 -14.40 -6.20
N PHE A 168 -8.77 -15.09 -6.38
CA PHE A 168 -7.69 -15.15 -5.41
C PHE A 168 -7.09 -13.76 -5.11
N ASN A 169 -6.75 -12.97 -6.14
CA ASN A 169 -6.16 -11.65 -5.93
C ASN A 169 -7.17 -10.64 -5.40
N TYR A 170 -8.44 -10.75 -5.80
CA TYR A 170 -9.49 -9.91 -5.27
C TYR A 170 -9.73 -10.16 -3.79
N ASP A 171 -9.82 -11.44 -3.38
CA ASP A 171 -9.97 -11.81 -1.97
C ASP A 171 -8.75 -11.37 -1.15
N ASN A 172 -7.54 -11.53 -1.70
CA ASN A 172 -6.31 -11.03 -1.09
C ASN A 172 -6.30 -9.52 -0.95
N LEU A 173 -6.75 -8.78 -1.95
CA LEU A 173 -6.88 -7.33 -1.87
C LEU A 173 -7.83 -6.94 -0.73
N ILE A 174 -9.01 -7.54 -0.66
CA ILE A 174 -9.96 -7.30 0.43
C ILE A 174 -9.31 -7.60 1.78
N ASN A 175 -8.60 -8.72 1.90
CA ASN A 175 -7.91 -9.09 3.14
C ASN A 175 -6.86 -8.05 3.53
N VAL A 176 -6.03 -7.60 2.59
CA VAL A 176 -5.04 -6.54 2.80
C VAL A 176 -5.71 -5.25 3.27
N LEU A 177 -6.83 -4.85 2.67
CA LEU A 177 -7.51 -3.59 2.99
C LEU A 177 -8.28 -3.62 4.32
N THR A 178 -8.72 -4.79 4.77
CA THR A 178 -9.74 -4.90 5.83
C THR A 178 -9.33 -5.77 7.01
N THR A 179 -8.11 -6.29 7.02
CA THR A 179 -7.60 -7.12 8.12
C THR A 179 -6.34 -6.50 8.68
N LEU A 180 -6.38 -6.13 9.95
CA LEU A 180 -5.19 -5.66 10.65
C LEU A 180 -4.15 -6.79 10.71
N PRO A 181 -2.87 -6.51 10.41
CA PRO A 181 -1.84 -7.51 10.54
C PRO A 181 -1.66 -7.90 12.01
N GLY A 182 -1.86 -9.19 12.34
CA GLY A 182 -1.46 -9.72 13.65
C GLY A 182 0.07 -9.83 13.78
N GLY A 183 0.59 -9.84 15.01
CA GLY A 183 2.03 -10.03 15.26
C GLY A 183 2.58 -9.21 16.43
N LEU A 184 3.91 -9.24 16.59
CA LEU A 184 4.62 -8.32 17.49
C LEU A 184 4.41 -6.88 17.01
N GLN A 185 4.27 -5.93 17.95
CA GLN A 185 4.08 -4.48 17.75
C GLN A 185 4.14 -4.04 16.27
N ASP A 186 2.96 -3.80 15.71
CA ASP A 186 2.80 -3.30 14.36
C ASP A 186 3.60 -2.01 14.18
N ASN A 187 4.57 -2.03 13.28
CA ASN A 187 5.48 -0.93 13.03
C ASN A 187 5.13 -0.15 11.75
N CYS A 188 3.88 -0.30 11.28
CA CYS A 188 3.33 0.36 10.10
C CYS A 188 4.02 -0.01 8.76
N ASN A 189 4.89 -1.02 8.73
CA ASN A 189 5.66 -1.42 7.53
C ASN A 189 5.10 -2.66 6.83
N ARG A 190 3.84 -3.02 7.10
CA ARG A 190 3.15 -4.19 6.52
C ARG A 190 2.37 -3.78 5.26
N VAL A 191 2.07 -4.76 4.39
CA VAL A 191 1.34 -4.52 3.13
C VAL A 191 0.00 -3.82 3.37
N HIS A 192 -0.71 -4.18 4.44
CA HIS A 192 -1.93 -3.50 4.91
C HIS A 192 -1.76 -1.97 4.96
N HIS A 193 -0.73 -1.47 5.66
CA HIS A 193 -0.49 -0.04 5.83
C HIS A 193 -0.11 0.63 4.53
N SER A 194 0.74 -0.03 3.73
CA SER A 194 1.13 0.49 2.42
C SER A 194 -0.08 0.69 1.51
N PHE A 195 -1.05 -0.23 1.53
CA PHE A 195 -2.25 -0.15 0.70
C PHE A 195 -3.30 0.82 1.26
N ASN A 196 -3.42 0.92 2.58
CA ASN A 196 -4.35 1.88 3.19
C ASN A 196 -3.85 3.32 3.05
N LYS A 197 -2.52 3.56 3.11
CA LYS A 197 -1.92 4.87 2.84
C LYS A 197 -2.31 5.44 1.46
N LEU A 198 -2.53 4.59 0.47
CA LEU A 198 -2.93 5.00 -0.88
C LEU A 198 -4.26 5.79 -0.89
N GLN A 199 -5.13 5.61 0.11
CA GLN A 199 -6.35 6.41 0.27
C GLN A 199 -5.98 7.88 0.52
N CYS A 200 -5.12 8.13 1.51
CA CYS A 200 -4.62 9.48 1.81
C CYS A 200 -3.86 10.09 0.62
N GLU A 201 -3.06 9.30 -0.10
CA GLU A 201 -2.36 9.82 -1.29
C GLU A 201 -3.33 10.20 -2.42
N ALA A 202 -4.41 9.43 -2.61
CA ALA A 202 -5.44 9.75 -3.60
C ALA A 202 -6.23 11.01 -3.19
N LEU A 203 -6.48 11.19 -1.89
CA LEU A 203 -7.12 12.39 -1.36
C LEU A 203 -6.23 13.62 -1.51
N GLU A 204 -4.94 13.52 -1.15
CA GLU A 204 -3.95 14.60 -1.33
C GLU A 204 -3.86 15.03 -2.80
N GLU A 205 -3.76 14.07 -3.73
CA GLU A 205 -3.77 14.37 -5.17
C GLU A 205 -5.07 15.04 -5.61
N SER A 206 -6.22 14.60 -5.06
CA SER A 206 -7.53 15.20 -5.37
C SER A 206 -7.65 16.63 -4.88
N ILE A 207 -7.18 16.92 -3.65
CA ILE A 207 -7.12 18.26 -3.07
C ILE A 207 -6.25 19.16 -3.95
N VAL A 208 -5.06 18.71 -4.34
CA VAL A 208 -4.13 19.47 -5.19
C VAL A 208 -4.71 19.75 -6.57
N GLU A 209 -5.41 18.79 -7.19
CA GLU A 209 -6.05 19.01 -8.49
C GLU A 209 -7.25 19.97 -8.41
N LYS A 210 -8.00 19.96 -7.30
CA LYS A 210 -9.09 20.91 -7.05
C LYS A 210 -8.56 22.31 -6.76
N GLU A 211 -7.54 22.43 -5.93
CA GLU A 211 -6.89 23.70 -5.60
C GLU A 211 -6.44 24.46 -6.86
N LYS A 212 -5.89 23.76 -7.85
CA LYS A 212 -5.46 24.36 -9.13
C LYS A 212 -6.57 25.06 -9.92
N LYS A 213 -7.83 24.75 -9.63
CA LYS A 213 -9.00 25.36 -10.29
C LYS A 213 -9.49 26.61 -9.57
N ILE A 214 -9.02 26.87 -8.36
CA ILE A 214 -9.43 28.01 -7.55
C ILE A 214 -8.55 29.21 -7.92
N ASP A 215 -9.19 30.30 -8.34
CA ASP A 215 -8.54 31.60 -8.36
C ASP A 215 -8.66 32.24 -6.98
N TRP A 216 -7.62 32.10 -6.17
CA TRP A 216 -7.59 32.62 -4.80
C TRP A 216 -7.69 34.15 -4.70
N ILE A 217 -7.52 34.89 -5.80
CA ILE A 217 -7.65 36.36 -5.81
C ILE A 217 -9.13 36.75 -5.86
N ASP A 218 -9.93 36.00 -6.63
CA ASP A 218 -11.34 36.32 -6.93
C ASP A 218 -12.33 35.33 -6.28
N ALA A 219 -11.86 34.39 -5.46
CA ALA A 219 -12.69 33.36 -4.84
C ALA A 219 -13.73 33.95 -3.87
N HIS A 220 -15.00 33.61 -4.11
CA HIS A 220 -16.13 33.90 -3.25
C HIS A 220 -16.63 32.62 -2.58
N THR A 221 -17.24 32.75 -1.39
CA THR A 221 -17.68 31.60 -0.58
C THR A 221 -18.77 30.73 -1.23
N ASN A 222 -19.40 31.21 -2.31
CA ASN A 222 -20.40 30.49 -3.09
C ASN A 222 -19.85 29.88 -4.39
N ASP A 223 -18.54 30.00 -4.67
CA ASP A 223 -17.93 29.39 -5.85
C ASP A 223 -17.92 27.86 -5.71
N THR A 224 -18.50 27.17 -6.70
CA THR A 224 -18.63 25.71 -6.70
C THR A 224 -17.29 25.00 -6.50
N GLU A 225 -16.22 25.47 -7.14
CA GLU A 225 -14.89 24.84 -7.02
C GLU A 225 -14.29 25.03 -5.61
N LEU A 226 -14.57 26.15 -4.93
CA LEU A 226 -14.14 26.36 -3.55
C LEU A 226 -14.94 25.48 -2.58
N VAL A 227 -16.26 25.35 -2.78
CA VAL A 227 -17.11 24.47 -1.96
C VAL A 227 -16.68 23.01 -2.09
N GLU A 228 -16.49 22.53 -3.33
CA GLU A 228 -16.05 21.15 -3.58
C GLU A 228 -14.63 20.89 -3.04
N PHE A 229 -13.74 21.89 -3.06
CA PHE A 229 -12.42 21.80 -2.44
C PHE A 229 -12.50 21.69 -0.92
N LEU A 230 -13.35 22.50 -0.26
CA LEU A 230 -13.54 22.45 1.19
C LEU A 230 -14.15 21.12 1.65
N GLN A 231 -15.08 20.54 0.87
CA GLN A 231 -15.68 19.24 1.18
C GLN A 231 -14.64 18.11 1.30
N LEU A 232 -13.58 18.13 0.48
CA LEU A 232 -12.52 17.12 0.54
C LEU A 232 -11.76 17.11 1.87
N PHE A 233 -11.75 18.22 2.62
CA PHE A 233 -11.14 18.26 3.96
C PHE A 233 -12.06 17.67 5.02
N GLU A 234 -13.37 17.87 4.90
CA GLU A 234 -14.34 17.20 5.78
C GLU A 234 -14.28 15.67 5.57
N ASP A 235 -14.17 15.23 4.32
CA ASP A 235 -14.01 13.82 3.97
C ASP A 235 -12.67 13.21 4.44
N ALA A 236 -11.68 14.06 4.78
CA ALA A 236 -10.38 13.66 5.32
C ALA A 236 -10.40 13.44 6.85
N GLU A 237 -11.40 13.99 7.54
CA GLU A 237 -11.50 13.99 9.01
C GLU A 237 -12.31 12.79 9.58
N VAL A 238 -12.92 11.97 8.71
CA VAL A 238 -13.76 10.81 9.04
C VAL A 238 -13.00 9.49 8.94
#